data_AF-A0A3M2LYR0-F1
#
_entry.id   AF-A0A3M2LYR0-F1
#
_cell.length_a   1.000
_cell.length_b   1.000
_cell.length_c   1.000
_cell.angle_alpha   90.00
_cell.angle_beta   90.00
_cell.angle_gamma   90.00
#
_symmetry.space_group_name_H-M   'P 1'
#
loop_
_entity.id
_entity.type
_entity.pdbx_description
1 polymer ?
#
loop_
_entity_poly.entity_id
_entity_poly.type
_entity_poly.pdbx_seq_one_letter_code
_entity_poly.pdbx_strand_id
1 'polypeptide(L)'
;MMAPDIESLPRVLAPGRARPPNAPPADDADLALLLITTWALRSGRSLRPVPVHALTIEELETFWADDQLTDDGLASGAHRRGDHGP
;
A
#
# COMPACT_ATOMS: atom_id res chain seq x y z
N MET A 1 -37.39 -5.74 -35.98
CA MET A 1 -36.32 -6.26 -35.11
C MET A 1 -35.86 -5.10 -34.26
N MET A 2 -36.40 -4.98 -33.05
CA MET A 2 -36.15 -3.86 -32.12
C MET A 2 -34.87 -4.15 -31.33
N ALA A 3 -33.92 -3.22 -31.33
CA ALA A 3 -32.76 -3.27 -30.44
C ALA A 3 -33.21 -3.04 -28.99
N PRO A 4 -32.73 -3.78 -27.98
CA PRO A 4 -33.03 -3.47 -26.60
C PRO A 4 -32.25 -2.21 -26.16
N ASP A 5 -33.03 -1.28 -25.63
CA ASP A 5 -32.64 -0.02 -25.00
C ASP A 5 -31.74 -0.29 -23.77
N ILE A 6 -30.45 0.03 -23.86
CA ILE A 6 -29.46 -0.12 -22.76
C ILE A 6 -29.35 1.21 -21.96
N GLU A 7 -30.39 2.05 -22.00
CA GLU A 7 -30.37 3.39 -21.39
C GLU A 7 -31.29 3.53 -20.16
N SER A 8 -31.45 2.46 -19.37
CA SER A 8 -32.16 2.52 -18.09
C SER A 8 -31.51 1.68 -16.99
N LEU A 9 -30.24 1.97 -16.71
CA LEU A 9 -29.69 1.71 -15.38
C LEU A 9 -29.78 3.00 -14.57
N PRO A 10 -30.48 3.02 -13.42
CA PRO A 10 -30.30 4.13 -12.49
C PRO A 10 -28.83 4.12 -12.11
N ARG A 11 -28.08 5.16 -12.54
CA ARG A 11 -26.82 5.52 -11.90
C ARG A 11 -27.19 5.80 -10.45
N VAL A 12 -27.13 4.77 -9.62
CA VAL A 12 -27.11 4.93 -8.17
C VAL A 12 -25.93 5.86 -7.94
N LEU A 13 -26.22 7.15 -7.75
CA LEU A 13 -25.30 8.05 -7.09
C LEU A 13 -25.05 7.37 -5.75
N ALA A 14 -23.93 6.65 -5.66
CA ALA A 14 -23.41 6.24 -4.38
C ALA A 14 -23.47 7.49 -3.50
N PRO A 15 -24.13 7.43 -2.33
CA PRO A 15 -24.21 8.59 -1.45
C PRO A 15 -22.79 9.10 -1.28
N GLY A 16 -22.58 10.38 -1.61
CA GLY A 16 -21.26 11.00 -1.65
C GLY A 16 -20.49 10.51 -0.45
N ARG A 17 -19.39 9.77 -0.70
CA ARG A 17 -18.53 9.22 0.34
C ARG A 17 -18.02 10.43 1.11
N ALA A 18 -18.75 10.82 2.14
CA ALA A 18 -18.32 11.85 3.06
C ALA A 18 -16.96 11.36 3.54
N ARG A 19 -15.91 12.10 3.18
CA ARG A 19 -14.55 11.78 3.58
C ARG A 19 -14.61 11.67 5.11
N PRO A 20 -14.24 10.52 5.70
CA PRO A 20 -14.23 10.44 7.15
C PRO A 20 -13.33 11.56 7.67
N PRO A 21 -13.64 12.17 8.83
CA PRO A 21 -12.94 13.36 9.32
C PRO A 21 -11.43 13.18 9.46
N ASN A 22 -10.95 11.93 9.48
CA ASN A 22 -9.54 11.56 9.60
C ASN A 22 -8.99 10.84 8.36
N ALA A 23 -9.68 10.84 7.22
CA ALA A 23 -9.09 10.30 6.00
C ALA A 23 -7.90 11.19 5.60
N PRO A 24 -6.75 10.59 5.24
CA PRO A 24 -5.60 11.34 4.75
C PRO A 24 -5.95 12.10 3.45
N PRO A 25 -5.20 13.15 3.09
CA PRO A 25 -5.23 13.74 1.74
C PRO A 25 -5.20 12.65 0.67
N ALA A 26 -5.82 12.90 -0.49
CA ALA A 26 -5.87 11.90 -1.57
C ALA A 26 -4.46 11.45 -1.97
N ASP A 27 -3.52 12.40 -2.07
CA ASP A 27 -2.12 12.15 -2.41
C ASP A 27 -1.42 11.22 -1.41
N ASP A 28 -1.69 11.39 -0.11
CA ASP A 28 -1.14 10.54 0.96
C ASP A 28 -1.72 9.12 0.92
N ALA A 29 -3.01 8.99 0.56
CA ALA A 29 -3.66 7.69 0.40
C ALA A 29 -3.08 6.90 -0.78
N ASP A 30 -2.81 7.58 -1.90
CA ASP A 30 -2.20 6.99 -3.09
C ASP A 30 -0.75 6.57 -2.81
N LEU A 31 0.03 7.41 -2.10
CA LEU A 31 1.38 7.07 -1.67
C LEU A 31 1.40 5.86 -0.74
N ALA A 32 0.51 5.81 0.24
CA ALA A 32 0.41 4.69 1.16
C ALA A 32 0.02 3.39 0.44
N LEU A 33 -0.92 3.46 -0.52
CA LEU A 33 -1.28 2.32 -1.35
C LEU A 33 -0.09 1.81 -2.17
N LEU A 34 0.69 2.72 -2.77
CA LEU A 34 1.89 2.36 -3.53
C LEU A 34 2.93 1.64 -2.67
N LEU A 35 3.20 2.13 -1.46
CA LEU A 35 4.14 1.53 -0.52
C LEU A 35 3.69 0.13 -0.09
N ILE A 36 2.43 -0.03 0.30
CA ILE A 36 1.86 -1.33 0.71
C ILE A 36 1.90 -2.32 -0.46
N THR A 37 1.56 -1.86 -1.68
CA THR A 37 1.59 -2.71 -2.88
C THR A 37 3.01 -3.18 -3.18
N THR A 38 3.99 -2.28 -3.08
CA THR A 38 5.40 -2.60 -3.32
C THR A 38 5.94 -3.60 -2.29
N TRP A 39 5.64 -3.38 -1.00
CA TRP A 39 5.99 -4.32 0.06
C TRP A 39 5.35 -5.68 -0.15
N ALA A 40 4.07 -5.73 -0.54
CA ALA A 40 3.38 -6.99 -0.76
C ALA A 40 4.00 -7.80 -1.91
N LEU A 41 4.40 -7.11 -2.99
CA LEU A 41 5.10 -7.72 -4.11
C LEU A 41 6.48 -8.28 -3.72
N ARG A 42 7.22 -7.59 -2.84
CA ARG A 42 8.55 -8.02 -2.39
C ARG A 42 8.49 -9.16 -1.38
N SER A 43 7.64 -9.02 -0.37
CA SER A 43 7.55 -9.95 0.76
C SER A 43 6.68 -11.17 0.50
N GLY A 44 5.79 -11.11 -0.51
CA GLY A 44 4.75 -12.11 -0.73
C GLY A 44 3.65 -12.12 0.34
N ARG A 45 3.67 -11.17 1.28
CA ARG A 45 2.66 -10.99 2.32
C ARG A 45 1.65 -9.92 1.88
N SER A 46 0.49 -9.88 2.51
CA SER A 46 -0.54 -8.88 2.21
C SER A 46 -1.18 -8.39 3.50
N LEU A 47 -1.38 -7.07 3.59
CA LEU A 47 -2.19 -6.48 4.64
C LEU A 47 -3.68 -6.66 4.32
N ARG A 48 -4.54 -6.45 5.33
CA ARG A 48 -5.99 -6.51 5.10
C ARG A 48 -6.40 -5.50 4.01
N PRO A 49 -7.35 -5.86 3.12
CA PRO A 49 -7.83 -4.99 2.04
C PRO A 49 -8.81 -3.94 2.58
N VAL A 50 -8.37 -3.15 3.56
CA VAL A 50 -9.11 -2.05 4.17
C VAL A 50 -8.43 -0.73 3.82
N PRO A 51 -9.13 0.42 3.89
CA PRO A 51 -8.47 1.71 3.79
C PRO A 51 -7.29 1.80 4.75
N VAL A 52 -6.21 2.49 4.36
CA VAL A 52 -4.96 2.57 5.16
C VAL A 52 -5.21 3.05 6.59
N HIS A 53 -6.15 3.98 6.78
CA HIS A 53 -6.54 4.50 8.11
C HIS A 53 -7.31 3.50 8.99
N ALA A 54 -7.72 2.36 8.43
CA ALA A 54 -8.42 1.29 9.13
C ALA A 54 -7.50 0.08 9.43
N LEU A 55 -6.22 0.15 9.04
CA LEU A 55 -5.20 -0.81 9.49
C LEU A 55 -4.94 -0.64 10.99
N THR A 56 -4.62 -1.73 11.67
CA THR A 56 -4.23 -1.65 13.08
C THR A 56 -2.78 -1.19 13.22
N ILE A 57 -2.39 -0.77 14.43
CA ILE A 57 -1.02 -0.37 14.72
C ILE A 57 -0.08 -1.55 14.48
N GLU A 58 -0.46 -2.76 14.91
CA GLU A 58 0.37 -3.96 14.76
C GLU A 58 0.60 -4.33 13.29
N GLU A 59 -0.40 -4.08 12.42
CA GLU A 59 -0.26 -4.27 10.98
C GLU A 59 0.69 -3.25 10.36
N LEU A 60 0.61 -1.99 10.79
CA LEU A 60 1.53 -0.94 10.36
C LEU A 60 2.95 -1.22 10.85
N GLU A 61 3.11 -1.71 12.08
CA GLU A 61 4.40 -2.12 12.63
C GLU A 61 4.98 -3.29 11.84
N THR A 62 4.18 -4.31 11.53
CA THR A 62 4.62 -5.44 10.69
C THR A 62 5.09 -4.97 9.32
N PHE A 63 4.39 -4.00 8.73
CA PHE A 63 4.77 -3.39 7.46
C PHE A 63 6.09 -2.60 7.57
N TRP A 64 6.25 -1.77 8.60
CA TRP A 64 7.44 -0.92 8.78
C TRP A 64 8.66 -1.67 9.31
N ALA A 65 8.47 -2.77 10.03
CA ALA A 65 9.54 -3.59 10.60
C ALA A 65 10.06 -4.67 9.62
N ASP A 66 9.54 -4.74 8.38
CA ASP A 66 10.05 -5.70 7.40
C ASP A 66 11.40 -5.24 6.86
N ASP A 67 12.46 -6.00 7.17
CA ASP A 67 13.83 -5.73 6.72
C ASP A 67 13.94 -5.63 5.19
N GLN A 68 13.03 -6.27 4.44
CA GLN A 68 13.00 -6.14 2.98
C GLN A 68 12.60 -4.75 2.50
N LEU A 69 11.92 -3.94 3.32
CA LEU A 69 11.67 -2.53 3.02
C LEU A 69 12.93 -1.68 3.23
N THR A 70 13.90 -2.17 4.02
CA THR A 70 15.13 -1.47 4.38
C THR A 70 16.33 -1.90 3.52
N ASP A 71 16.24 -3.06 2.86
CA ASP A 71 17.27 -3.62 1.97
C ASP A 71 17.33 -2.96 0.58
N ASP A 72 17.10 -1.64 0.50
CA ASP A 72 17.26 -0.86 -0.74
C ASP A 72 18.69 -0.30 -0.90
N GLY A 73 19.69 -0.94 -0.28
CA GLY A 73 21.10 -0.74 -0.64
C GLY A 73 22.03 -0.16 0.43
N LEU A 74 21.61 -0.03 1.70
CA LEU A 74 22.51 0.42 2.78
C LEU A 74 23.27 -0.72 3.47
N ALA A 75 22.81 -1.98 3.38
CA ALA A 75 23.46 -3.13 4.01
C ALA A 75 24.57 -3.78 3.16
N SER A 76 24.61 -3.53 1.84
CA SER A 76 25.58 -4.18 0.93
C SER A 76 26.96 -3.46 0.85
N GLY A 77 27.22 -2.47 1.71
CA GLY A 77 28.49 -1.72 1.73
C GLY A 77 29.44 -2.07 2.89
N ALA A 78 28.98 -2.75 3.94
CA ALA A 78 29.72 -2.81 5.21
C ALA A 78 30.53 -4.10 5.45
N HIS A 79 30.47 -5.12 4.58
CA HIS A 79 31.15 -6.40 4.83
C HIS A 79 32.35 -6.74 3.92
N ARG A 80 32.77 -5.85 3.02
CA ARG A 80 33.95 -6.10 2.16
C ARG A 80 35.06 -5.07 2.36
N ARG A 81 35.56 -4.93 3.58
CA ARG A 81 36.87 -4.30 3.84
C ARG A 81 37.42 -4.68 5.21
N GLY A 82 38.09 -5.82 5.27
CA GLY A 82 38.74 -6.29 6.49
C GLY A 82 39.51 -7.59 6.33
N ASP A 83 40.07 -7.85 5.14
CA ASP A 83 41.06 -8.92 4.96
C ASP A 83 42.31 -8.30 4.34
N HIS A 84 43.21 -7.85 5.21
CA HIS A 84 44.63 -7.79 4.90
C HIS A 84 45.42 -7.97 6.19
N GLY A 85 46.00 -9.16 6.32
CA GLY A 85 47.02 -9.48 7.31
C GLY A 85 48.22 -8.54 7.22
N PRO A 86 49.01 -8.52 8.30
CA PRO A 86 50.23 -9.36 8.29
C PRO A 86 50.37 -10.27 9.51
#